data_AF-A0A3M1XQA7-F1
#
_entry.id   AF-A0A3M1XQA7-F1
#
_cell.length_a   1.000
_cell.length_b   1.000
_cell.length_c   1.000
_cell.angle_alpha   90.00
_cell.angle_beta   90.00
_cell.angle_gamma   90.00
#
_symmetry.space_group_name_H-M   'P 1'
#
loop_
_entity.id
_entity.type
_entity.pdbx_description
1 polymer ?
#
loop_
_entity_poly.entity_id
_entity_poly.type
_entity_poly.pdbx_seq_one_letter_code
_entity_poly.pdbx_strand_id
1 'polypeptide(L)'
;MKRVLLITYYWPPSGGAGVQRVLKLVKYFRDFGWEPVVYTARDAAYPITDPSLQADVPAGQEVLHGPIWEPYEVYKRFTGKKKGEKVYSGFLSEDKKPSLTERLSVFVRGNFFIPDARRFWIRPSIKYLKA
;
A
#
# COMPACT_ATOMS: atom_id res chain seq x y z
N MET A 1 -14.48 25.46 5.94
CA MET A 1 -13.20 24.76 5.66
C MET A 1 -13.25 24.18 4.25
N LYS A 2 -12.15 24.21 3.51
CA LYS A 2 -12.06 23.58 2.18
C LYS A 2 -11.72 22.10 2.33
N ARG A 3 -12.33 21.21 1.56
CA ARG A 3 -12.02 19.77 1.61
C ARG A 3 -10.97 19.40 0.57
N VAL A 4 -10.09 18.46 0.90
CA VAL A 4 -9.09 17.90 -0.02
C VAL A 4 -9.05 16.38 0.09
N LEU A 5 -9.09 15.69 -1.05
CA LEU A 5 -8.97 14.24 -1.10
C LEU A 5 -7.49 13.84 -1.25
N LEU A 6 -7.00 13.05 -0.29
CA LEU A 6 -5.66 12.48 -0.30
C LEU A 6 -5.73 10.98 -0.61
N ILE A 7 -5.22 10.59 -1.77
CA ILE A 7 -5.21 9.20 -2.22
C ILE A 7 -3.84 8.60 -1.89
N THR A 8 -3.80 7.59 -1.03
CA THR A 8 -2.55 6.93 -0.62
C THR A 8 -2.72 5.42 -0.48
N TYR A 9 -1.72 4.65 -0.92
CA TYR A 9 -1.67 3.21 -0.59
C TYR A 9 -1.16 2.96 0.83
N TYR A 10 -0.33 3.86 1.37
CA TYR A 10 0.29 3.70 2.67
C TYR A 10 -0.41 4.59 3.69
N TRP A 11 -1.06 3.95 4.65
CA TRP A 11 -1.77 4.57 5.76
C TRP A 11 -1.53 3.75 7.03
N PRO A 12 -1.49 4.34 8.25
CA PRO A 12 -1.33 3.57 9.47
C PRO A 12 -2.31 2.38 9.54
N PRO A 13 -1.84 1.18 9.93
CA PRO A 13 -0.56 0.89 10.58
C PRO A 13 0.60 0.59 9.62
N SER A 14 0.53 0.93 8.32
CA SER A 14 1.73 0.91 7.46
C SER A 14 2.85 1.70 8.12
N GLY A 15 4.07 1.21 8.06
CA GLY A 15 5.29 1.89 8.52
C GLY A 15 6.18 2.36 7.36
N GLY A 16 7.38 2.85 7.70
CA GLY A 16 8.40 3.29 6.74
C GLY A 16 8.25 4.74 6.28
N ALA A 17 9.12 5.18 5.38
CA ALA A 17 9.16 6.59 4.95
C ALA A 17 7.89 7.04 4.20
N GLY A 18 7.21 6.13 3.50
CA GLY A 18 6.05 6.45 2.66
C GLY A 18 4.82 6.94 3.44
N VAL A 19 4.52 6.32 4.58
CA VAL A 19 3.35 6.69 5.41
C VAL A 19 3.56 8.02 6.12
N GLN A 20 4.80 8.33 6.52
CA GLN A 20 5.12 9.49 7.35
C GLN A 20 4.72 10.80 6.67
N ARG A 21 5.02 10.95 5.38
CA ARG A 21 4.70 12.17 4.64
C ARG A 21 3.19 12.45 4.61
N VAL A 22 2.39 11.44 4.24
CA VAL A 22 0.94 11.61 4.14
C VAL A 22 0.31 11.81 5.51
N LEU A 23 0.77 11.07 6.52
CA LEU A 23 0.27 11.19 7.90
C LEU A 23 0.51 12.59 8.48
N LYS A 24 1.73 13.13 8.35
CA LYS A 24 2.04 14.48 8.84
C LYS A 24 1.30 15.55 8.04
N LEU A 25 1.13 15.36 6.73
CA LEU A 25 0.34 16.27 5.90
C LEU A 25 -1.11 16.32 6.40
N VAL A 26 -1.74 15.17 6.63
CA VAL A 26 -3.09 15.08 7.20
C VAL A 26 -3.15 15.74 8.58
N LYS A 27 -2.17 15.47 9.44
CA LYS A 27 -2.12 16.00 10.81
C LYS A 27 -2.13 17.53 10.86
N TYR A 28 -1.35 18.18 9.99
CA TYR A 28 -1.17 19.64 10.04
C TYR A 28 -2.05 20.41 9.04
N PHE A 29 -2.69 19.76 8.06
CA PHE A 29 -3.52 20.47 7.06
C PHE A 29 -4.69 21.25 7.67
N ARG A 30 -5.26 20.73 8.77
CA ARG A 30 -6.34 21.39 9.51
C ARG A 30 -5.92 22.74 10.08
N ASP A 31 -4.65 22.90 10.45
CA ASP A 31 -4.07 24.16 10.94
C ASP A 31 -4.05 25.26 9.85
N PHE A 32 -4.13 24.85 8.57
CA PHE A 32 -4.20 25.74 7.41
C PHE A 32 -5.62 25.88 6.84
N GLY A 33 -6.66 25.46 7.58
CA GLY A 33 -8.07 25.61 7.19
C GLY A 33 -8.57 24.60 6.15
N TRP A 34 -7.81 23.52 5.93
CA TRP A 34 -8.18 22.41 5.05
C TRP A 34 -8.62 21.18 5.82
N GLU A 35 -9.70 20.55 5.38
CA GLU A 35 -10.18 19.28 5.92
C GLU A 35 -9.77 18.14 4.98
N PRO A 36 -8.74 17.35 5.33
CA PRO A 36 -8.33 16.22 4.53
C PRO A 36 -9.34 15.07 4.64
N VAL A 37 -9.59 14.41 3.52
CA VAL A 37 -10.28 13.12 3.45
C VAL A 37 -9.29 12.13 2.87
N VAL A 38 -8.99 11.06 3.59
CA VAL A 38 -8.02 10.06 3.14
C VAL A 38 -8.75 8.94 2.41
N TYR A 39 -8.29 8.57 1.22
CA TYR A 39 -8.71 7.35 0.56
C TYR A 39 -7.53 6.38 0.44
N THR A 40 -7.68 5.19 1.02
CA THR A 40 -6.63 4.19 1.09
C THR A 40 -7.11 2.78 0.82
N ALA A 41 -6.17 1.88 0.59
CA ALA A 41 -6.47 0.49 0.30
C ALA A 41 -6.84 -0.27 1.58
N ARG A 42 -7.90 -1.06 1.53
CA ARG A 42 -8.31 -1.99 2.59
C ARG A 42 -7.41 -3.21 2.57
N ASP A 43 -6.90 -3.62 3.73
CA ASP A 43 -6.09 -4.84 3.90
C ASP A 43 -4.87 -4.95 2.98
N ALA A 44 -4.27 -3.81 2.62
CA ALA A 44 -3.10 -3.78 1.75
C ALA A 44 -1.88 -4.47 2.38
N ALA A 45 -1.12 -5.18 1.55
CA ALA A 45 0.14 -5.79 1.94
C ALA A 45 1.20 -4.70 2.20
N TYR A 46 1.41 -4.40 3.49
CA TYR A 46 2.44 -3.48 3.93
C TYR A 46 3.78 -4.19 4.16
N PRO A 47 4.87 -3.75 3.50
CA PRO A 47 6.21 -4.28 3.75
C PRO A 47 6.66 -4.05 5.20
N ILE A 48 6.28 -2.92 5.77
CA ILE A 48 6.61 -2.53 7.14
C ILE A 48 5.31 -2.10 7.83
N THR A 49 5.14 -2.49 9.08
CA THR A 49 3.96 -2.16 9.89
C THR A 49 4.43 -1.55 11.19
N ASP A 50 3.86 -0.41 11.58
CA ASP A 50 4.14 0.32 12.80
C ASP A 50 2.82 0.83 13.39
N PRO A 51 2.21 0.09 14.33
CA PRO A 51 0.96 0.48 14.98
C PRO A 51 1.05 1.80 15.74
N SER A 52 2.24 2.22 16.18
CA SER A 52 2.40 3.47 16.96
C SER A 52 1.98 4.71 16.16
N LEU A 53 2.06 4.66 14.83
CA LEU A 53 1.66 5.75 13.94
C LEU A 53 0.15 6.03 13.95
N GLN A 54 -0.67 5.12 14.48
CA GLN A 54 -2.09 5.40 14.66
C GLN A 54 -2.34 6.54 15.67
N ALA A 55 -1.44 6.73 16.64
CA ALA A 55 -1.53 7.82 17.61
C ALA A 55 -1.38 9.22 16.97
N ASP A 56 -0.84 9.28 15.75
CA ASP A 56 -0.68 10.53 15.00
C ASP A 56 -1.84 10.83 14.05
N VAL A 57 -2.82 9.94 13.93
CA VAL A 57 -4.03 10.17 13.14
C VAL A 57 -4.95 11.13 13.93
N PRO A 58 -5.32 12.30 13.37
CA PRO A 58 -6.20 13.23 14.05
C PRO A 58 -7.55 12.60 14.42
N ALA A 59 -8.10 12.99 15.57
CA ALA A 59 -9.43 12.57 15.97
C ALA A 59 -10.47 12.99 14.92
N GLY A 60 -11.40 12.08 14.60
CA GLY A 60 -12.42 12.31 13.58
C GLY A 60 -11.87 12.44 12.15
N GLN A 61 -10.64 11.99 11.87
CA GLN A 61 -10.12 11.94 10.50
C GLN A 61 -10.98 10.99 9.64
N GLU A 62 -11.56 11.52 8.57
CA GLU A 62 -12.30 10.72 7.60
C GLU A 62 -11.33 9.87 6.77
N VAL A 63 -11.50 8.55 6.84
CA VAL A 63 -10.70 7.58 6.08
C VAL A 63 -11.64 6.64 5.33
N LEU A 64 -11.57 6.69 4.01
CA LEU A 64 -12.30 5.87 3.07
C LEU A 64 -11.43 4.71 2.62
N HIS A 65 -12.01 3.50 2.57
CA HIS A 65 -11.28 2.28 2.28
C HIS A 65 -11.81 1.57 1.03
N GLY A 66 -10.98 1.51 -0.02
CA GLY A 66 -11.23 0.75 -1.23
C GLY A 66 -10.59 -0.64 -1.20
N PRO A 67 -11.27 -1.70 -1.66
CA PRO A 67 -10.69 -3.05 -1.70
C PRO A 67 -9.50 -3.09 -2.69
N ILE A 68 -8.44 -3.80 -2.32
CA ILE A 68 -7.33 -4.10 -3.21
C ILE A 68 -7.17 -5.61 -3.35
N TRP A 69 -6.83 -6.06 -4.56
CA TRP A 69 -6.34 -7.40 -4.80
C TRP A 69 -4.87 -7.33 -5.18
N GLU A 70 -4.03 -8.09 -4.48
CA GLU A 70 -2.59 -8.12 -4.72
C GLU A 70 -2.11 -9.57 -4.94
N PRO A 71 -1.31 -9.84 -5.98
CA PRO A 71 -0.81 -11.18 -6.31
C PRO A 71 0.26 -11.71 -5.33
N TYR A 72 0.57 -11.01 -4.24
CA TYR A 72 1.64 -11.38 -3.32
C TYR A 72 1.36 -12.71 -2.60
N GLU A 73 0.13 -12.96 -2.17
CA GLU A 73 -0.24 -14.22 -1.53
C GLU A 73 -0.18 -15.41 -2.50
N VAL A 74 -0.52 -15.16 -3.77
CA VAL A 74 -0.39 -16.14 -4.85
C VAL A 74 1.08 -16.48 -5.06
N TYR A 75 1.94 -15.46 -5.15
CA TYR A 75 3.38 -15.65 -5.25
C TYR A 75 3.96 -16.44 -4.07
N LYS A 76 3.57 -16.16 -2.83
CA LYS A 76 4.04 -16.91 -1.65
C LYS A 76 3.71 -18.39 -1.73
N ARG A 77 2.47 -18.72 -2.15
CA ARG A 77 2.03 -20.11 -2.35
C ARG A 77 2.84 -20.81 -3.44
N PHE A 78 3.10 -20.15 -4.57
CA PHE A 78 3.85 -20.76 -5.68
C PHE A 78 5.36 -20.87 -5.45
N THR A 79 5.94 -20.02 -4.61
CA THR A 79 7.38 -20.05 -4.29
C THR A 79 7.71 -20.85 -3.03
N GLY A 80 6.70 -21.43 -2.37
CA GLY A 80 6.89 -22.18 -1.12
C GLY A 80 7.32 -21.33 0.08
N LYS A 81 7.21 -20.00 -0.02
CA LYS A 81 7.53 -19.07 1.08
C LYS A 81 6.47 -19.17 2.18
N LYS A 82 6.89 -19.11 3.45
CA LYS A 82 5.99 -19.33 4.59
C LYS A 82 4.92 -18.23 4.66
N LYS A 83 3.72 -18.60 5.14
CA LYS A 83 2.67 -17.64 5.55
C LYS A 83 3.25 -16.71 6.63
N GLY A 84 3.60 -15.48 6.25
CA GLY A 84 4.18 -14.46 7.14
C GLY A 84 5.46 -13.82 6.61
N GLU A 85 6.11 -14.43 5.62
CA GLU A 85 7.31 -13.85 5.00
C GLU A 85 6.91 -12.63 4.16
N LYS A 86 7.40 -11.45 4.55
CA LYS A 86 7.05 -10.20 3.86
C LYS A 86 7.77 -10.15 2.52
N VAL A 87 6.98 -10.18 1.48
CA VAL A 87 7.39 -10.05 0.09
C VAL A 87 7.71 -8.58 -0.17
N TYR A 88 9.00 -8.24 -0.26
CA TYR A 88 9.42 -6.89 -0.59
C TYR A 88 9.33 -6.63 -2.10
N SER A 89 9.07 -5.37 -2.46
CA SER A 89 9.05 -4.92 -3.85
C SER A 89 10.41 -4.98 -4.54
N GLY A 90 11.50 -5.33 -3.85
CA GLY A 90 12.82 -5.63 -4.44
C GLY A 90 13.18 -7.10 -4.30
N PHE A 91 12.55 -7.99 -5.05
CA PHE A 91 12.84 -9.44 -5.05
C PHE A 91 14.21 -9.77 -5.68
N LEU A 92 15.29 -9.37 -5.01
CA LEU A 92 16.62 -9.88 -5.25
C LEU A 92 17.17 -10.31 -3.90
N SER A 93 17.03 -11.60 -3.63
CA SER A 93 17.90 -12.26 -2.65
C SER A 93 19.31 -12.22 -3.25
N GLU A 94 20.19 -11.36 -2.74
CA GLU A 94 21.57 -11.27 -3.25
C GLU A 94 22.36 -12.55 -2.98
N ASP A 95 21.96 -13.32 -1.97
CA ASP A 95 22.77 -14.43 -1.43
C ASP A 95 22.55 -15.80 -2.09
N LYS A 96 21.55 -15.96 -2.98
CA LYS A 96 21.27 -17.27 -3.63
C LYS A 96 20.90 -17.13 -5.10
N LYS A 97 21.42 -18.04 -5.94
CA LYS A 97 21.00 -18.18 -7.34
C LYS A 97 19.47 -18.37 -7.38
N PRO A 98 18.72 -17.49 -8.09
CA PRO A 98 17.28 -17.56 -8.10
C PRO A 98 16.82 -18.84 -8.80
N SER A 99 15.85 -19.52 -8.19
CA SER A 99 15.20 -20.70 -8.73
C SER A 99 14.44 -20.39 -10.03
N LEU A 100 14.12 -21.41 -10.83
CA LEU A 100 13.35 -21.24 -12.08
C LEU A 100 11.98 -20.59 -11.83
N THR A 101 11.35 -20.92 -10.70
CA THR A 101 10.06 -20.37 -10.28
C THR A 101 10.18 -18.90 -9.88
N GLU A 102 11.26 -18.50 -9.20
CA GLU A 102 11.56 -17.10 -8.90
C GLU A 102 11.83 -16.29 -10.17
N ARG A 103 12.63 -16.83 -11.11
CA ARG A 103 12.88 -16.17 -12.40
C ARG A 103 11.60 -15.94 -13.20
N LEU A 104 10.74 -16.97 -13.30
CA LEU A 104 9.45 -16.85 -13.96
C LEU A 104 8.57 -15.81 -13.25
N SER A 105 8.56 -15.80 -11.92
CA SER A 105 7.79 -14.82 -11.14
C SER A 105 8.28 -13.39 -11.35
N VAL A 106 9.60 -13.16 -11.42
CA VAL A 106 10.19 -11.86 -11.74
C VAL A 106 9.81 -11.44 -13.16
N PHE A 107 9.88 -12.35 -14.13
CA PHE A 107 9.45 -12.09 -15.51
C PHE A 107 7.97 -11.70 -15.57
N VAL A 108 7.08 -12.48 -14.96
CA VAL A 108 5.64 -12.19 -14.95
C VAL A 108 5.38 -10.84 -14.28
N ARG A 109 5.99 -10.59 -13.12
CA ARG A 109 5.84 -9.30 -12.42
C ARG A 109 6.31 -8.13 -13.28
N GLY A 110 7.51 -8.23 -13.85
CA GLY A 110 8.14 -7.14 -14.62
C GLY A 110 7.40 -6.80 -15.92
N ASN A 111 6.68 -7.76 -16.50
CA ASN A 111 5.98 -7.56 -17.78
C ASN A 111 4.47 -7.33 -17.63
N PHE A 112 3.81 -7.90 -16.62
CA PHE A 112 2.35 -7.85 -16.50
C PHE A 112 1.84 -6.92 -15.40
N PHE A 113 2.66 -6.61 -14.38
CA PHE A 113 2.25 -5.77 -13.25
C PHE A 113 2.89 -4.38 -13.35
N ILE A 114 2.49 -3.60 -14.36
CA ILE A 114 2.94 -2.22 -14.57
C ILE A 114 1.91 -1.24 -13.97
N PRO A 115 2.32 -0.26 -13.12
CA PRO A 115 3.70 -0.02 -12.66
C PRO A 115 4.17 -1.02 -11.58
N ASP A 116 3.24 -1.58 -10.82
CA ASP A 116 3.50 -2.63 -9.85
C ASP A 116 2.25 -3.52 -9.64
N ALA A 117 2.37 -4.47 -8.71
CA ALA A 117 1.32 -5.42 -8.33
C ALA A 117 0.07 -4.78 -7.71
N ARG A 118 0.11 -3.49 -7.35
CA ARG A 118 -1.03 -2.74 -6.80
C ARG A 118 -1.88 -2.07 -7.89
N ARG A 119 -1.49 -2.17 -9.16
CA ARG A 119 -2.25 -1.63 -10.30
C ARG A 119 -3.74 -2.01 -10.29
N PHE A 120 -4.10 -3.13 -9.66
CA PHE A 120 -5.47 -3.62 -9.55
C PHE A 120 -6.37 -2.77 -8.64
N TRP A 121 -5.81 -1.83 -7.86
CA TRP A 121 -6.59 -0.85 -7.11
C TRP A 121 -7.11 0.29 -8.01
N ILE A 122 -6.42 0.63 -9.10
CA ILE A 122 -6.67 1.84 -9.89
C ILE A 122 -8.12 1.91 -10.39
N ARG A 123 -8.60 0.87 -11.10
CA ARG A 123 -9.95 0.86 -11.68
C ARG A 123 -11.06 0.83 -10.60
N PRO A 124 -11.00 -0.04 -9.57
CA PRO A 124 -11.92 0.01 -8.45
C PRO A 124 -11.96 1.38 -7.76
N SER A 125 -10.80 2.00 -7.55
CA SER A 125 -10.69 3.32 -6.92
C SER A 125 -11.36 4.42 -7.72
N ILE A 126 -11.12 4.45 -9.04
CA ILE A 126 -11.79 5.41 -9.93
C ILE A 126 -13.31 5.22 -9.87
N LYS A 127 -13.79 3.97 -9.88
CA LYS A 127 -15.23 3.68 -9.80
C LYS A 127 -15.82 4.13 -8.46
N TYR A 128 -15.11 3.90 -7.36
CA TYR A 128 -15.56 4.28 -6.03
C TYR A 128 -15.60 5.81 -5.83
N LEU A 129 -14.57 6.53 -6.30
CA LEU A 129 -14.41 7.97 -6.07
C LEU A 129 -15.20 8.87 -7.03
N LYS A 130 -15.72 8.31 -8.13
CA LYS A 130 -16.57 9.05 -9.09
C LYS A 130 -18.06 9.01 -8.72
N ALA A 131 -18.46 8.11 -7.83
CA ALA A 131 -19.83 7.96 -7.35
C ALA A 131 -20.14 9.00 -6.28
#